data_AF-A0A840SGJ1-F1
#
_entry.id   AF-A0A840SGJ1-F1
#
_cell.length_a   1.000
_cell.length_b   1.000
_cell.length_c   1.000
_cell.angle_alpha   90.00
_cell.angle_beta   90.00
_cell.angle_gamma   90.00
#
_symmetry.space_group_name_H-M   'P 1'
#
loop_
_entity.id
_entity.type
_entity.pdbx_description
1 polymer ?
#
loop_
_entity_poly.entity_id
_entity_poly.type
_entity_poly.pdbx_seq_one_letter_code
_entity_poly.pdbx_strand_id
1 'polypeptide(L)'
;MKNNFFVFLLFFISCVVFSSCATFGNRLYTAFDYKVNEVPLSLPYESPERFTIAVLPDIQNYTNYKYQKEYKKSFPAGFRDMALRQTEFVAKNSIKNGGSIVFAIFLGDMVNTRSKKKCEWEYADQAVTVLDDVIPFGIVIGNHDYDYWKWSFKISDVIVEGGSFFNTYFGPTSKHFSKKSWYGGASENGLNSYSIFKAGERTFLFIGLEFEPSDEALEWAQQVINDHKDMPVIVATHGYLSYNRVDTENGNYSFLGLHHHLEGTGNGGRQIFNKLVRKNKNIFLVLCGHVFDVSSGEGMRVDIDDDGYKVYSIVSNYQKRADYWKINGFKGSAKPCGDGFLRLMNFDMKRKIINVQTYSTEFNTFEIDADSDFSLDIDWDWNERFSSR
;
A
#
# COMPACT_ATOMS: atom_id res chain seq x y z
N MET A 1 -36.11 4.30 78.34
CA MET A 1 -37.54 4.67 78.20
C MET A 1 -37.96 4.41 76.77
N LYS A 2 -38.87 3.44 76.59
CA LYS A 2 -39.80 3.16 75.45
C LYS A 2 -39.21 2.98 74.04
N ASN A 3 -39.71 2.10 73.16
CA ASN A 3 -40.34 0.77 73.19
C ASN A 3 -40.61 0.36 71.72
N ASN A 4 -40.80 -0.95 71.48
CA ASN A 4 -41.46 -1.64 70.34
C ASN A 4 -40.53 -2.20 69.24
N PHE A 5 -40.23 -3.51 69.20
CA PHE A 5 -41.03 -4.68 68.74
C PHE A 5 -41.47 -4.61 67.26
N PHE A 6 -40.92 -5.46 66.39
CA PHE A 6 -41.59 -6.70 65.92
C PHE A 6 -40.67 -7.57 65.02
N VAL A 7 -40.93 -8.87 65.11
CA VAL A 7 -40.29 -10.05 64.50
C VAL A 7 -40.64 -10.20 63.01
N PHE A 8 -39.78 -10.79 62.16
CA PHE A 8 -40.16 -11.86 61.20
C PHE A 8 -38.95 -12.56 60.55
N LEU A 9 -38.82 -13.85 60.89
CA LEU A 9 -38.51 -15.06 60.11
C LEU A 9 -37.41 -15.09 59.01
N LEU A 10 -36.54 -16.09 59.17
CA LEU A 10 -35.52 -16.60 58.25
C LEU A 10 -36.09 -17.12 56.91
N PHE A 11 -35.33 -16.92 55.83
CA PHE A 11 -35.19 -17.90 54.75
C PHE A 11 -33.70 -18.15 54.44
N PHE A 12 -33.36 -19.44 54.35
CA PHE A 12 -32.06 -20.01 53.99
C PHE A 12 -31.61 -19.60 52.57
N ILE A 13 -30.30 -19.63 52.30
CA ILE A 13 -29.69 -20.62 51.40
C ILE A 13 -28.16 -20.50 51.42
N SER A 14 -27.55 -21.68 51.50
CA SER A 14 -26.14 -22.03 51.59
C SER A 14 -25.28 -21.51 50.44
N CYS A 15 -24.08 -21.01 50.78
CA CYS A 15 -22.96 -20.88 49.86
C CYS A 15 -22.47 -22.26 49.41
N VAL A 16 -22.49 -22.50 48.10
CA VAL A 16 -21.68 -23.54 47.45
C VAL A 16 -20.79 -22.85 46.42
N VAL A 17 -19.49 -23.06 46.58
CA VAL A 17 -18.42 -22.60 45.68
C VAL A 17 -18.49 -23.40 44.39
N PHE A 18 -18.51 -22.72 43.24
CA PHE A 18 -18.02 -23.27 41.99
C PHE A 18 -17.12 -22.26 41.28
N SER A 19 -15.95 -22.76 40.91
CA SER A 19 -14.91 -22.15 40.08
C SER A 19 -15.48 -21.71 38.72
N SER A 20 -15.18 -20.48 38.29
CA SER A 20 -15.40 -20.05 36.91
C SER A 20 -14.16 -19.35 36.36
N CYS A 21 -13.63 -19.97 35.30
CA CYS A 21 -12.64 -19.46 34.38
C CYS A 21 -13.02 -18.06 33.88
N ALA A 22 -12.10 -17.10 33.97
CA ALA A 22 -12.32 -15.73 33.53
C ALA A 22 -12.18 -15.63 32.00
N THR A 23 -13.31 -15.53 31.30
CA THR A 23 -13.39 -14.97 29.95
C THR A 23 -13.30 -13.44 30.07
N PHE A 24 -12.26 -12.82 29.51
CA PHE A 24 -12.19 -11.37 29.35
C PHE A 24 -13.22 -10.94 28.31
N GLY A 25 -14.22 -10.18 28.76
CA GLY A 25 -15.33 -9.71 27.96
C GLY A 25 -14.99 -8.52 27.06
N ASN A 26 -15.59 -8.54 25.87
CA ASN A 26 -15.71 -7.46 24.89
C ASN A 26 -16.11 -6.13 25.54
N ARG A 27 -15.33 -5.07 25.31
CA ARG A 27 -15.75 -3.69 25.55
C ARG A 27 -16.32 -3.10 24.27
N LEU A 28 -17.57 -2.68 24.35
CA LEU A 28 -18.30 -1.95 23.32
C LEU A 28 -17.61 -0.61 23.03
N TYR A 29 -17.28 -0.39 21.75
CA TYR A 29 -16.76 0.87 21.21
C TYR A 29 -17.93 1.73 20.73
N THR A 30 -17.97 3.01 21.09
CA THR A 30 -18.88 3.97 20.45
C THR A 30 -18.16 5.26 20.10
N ALA A 31 -18.41 5.70 18.85
CA ALA A 31 -18.10 6.96 18.18
C ALA A 31 -16.72 7.15 17.52
N PHE A 32 -16.42 6.29 16.56
CA PHE A 32 -15.94 6.64 15.21
C PHE A 32 -16.69 5.72 14.23
N ASP A 33 -16.97 6.12 13.00
CA ASP A 33 -17.66 5.30 11.98
C ASP A 33 -16.79 4.13 11.46
N TYR A 34 -16.02 3.47 12.33
CA TYR A 34 -15.52 2.12 12.07
C TYR A 34 -16.65 1.15 12.43
N LYS A 35 -17.44 0.72 11.43
CA LYS A 35 -18.19 -0.53 11.64
C LYS A 35 -17.19 -1.67 11.57
N VAL A 36 -16.96 -2.28 12.72
CA VAL A 36 -16.27 -3.57 12.84
C VAL A 36 -17.12 -4.60 12.11
N ASN A 37 -16.87 -4.79 10.82
CA ASN A 37 -17.19 -6.07 10.20
C ASN A 37 -16.06 -7.01 10.64
N GLU A 38 -16.37 -7.98 11.51
CA GLU A 38 -15.51 -9.14 11.70
C GLU A 38 -15.48 -9.92 10.38
N VAL A 39 -14.67 -9.46 9.43
CA VAL A 39 -14.32 -10.24 8.25
C VAL A 39 -13.45 -11.38 8.75
N PRO A 40 -13.71 -12.63 8.36
CA PRO A 40 -12.85 -13.74 8.74
C PRO A 40 -11.39 -13.38 8.44
N LEU A 41 -10.52 -13.58 9.43
CA LEU A 41 -9.08 -13.26 9.40
C LEU A 41 -8.29 -14.00 8.30
N SER A 42 -8.99 -14.82 7.52
CA SER A 42 -8.54 -15.49 6.31
C SER A 42 -9.33 -14.92 5.14
N LEU A 43 -8.64 -14.46 4.11
CA LEU A 43 -9.22 -14.34 2.76
C LEU A 43 -9.13 -15.73 2.12
N PRO A 44 -10.14 -16.62 2.26
CA PRO A 44 -10.02 -17.96 1.72
C PRO A 44 -9.79 -17.89 0.21
N TYR A 45 -8.86 -18.70 -0.29
CA TYR A 45 -8.77 -18.94 -1.73
C TYR A 45 -9.98 -19.75 -2.17
N GLU A 46 -11.04 -19.06 -2.59
CA GLU A 46 -12.31 -19.71 -2.96
C GLU A 46 -12.26 -20.31 -4.37
N SER A 47 -11.54 -19.68 -5.31
CA SER A 47 -11.38 -20.17 -6.68
C SER A 47 -10.23 -19.45 -7.40
N PRO A 48 -9.66 -20.02 -8.48
CA PRO A 48 -8.71 -19.31 -9.35
C PRO A 48 -9.28 -18.07 -10.02
N GLU A 49 -10.60 -17.90 -10.04
CA GLU A 49 -11.25 -16.69 -10.57
C GLU A 49 -11.23 -15.52 -9.57
N ARG A 50 -10.77 -15.76 -8.33
CA ARG A 50 -10.64 -14.74 -7.28
C ARG A 50 -9.23 -14.69 -6.72
N PHE A 51 -8.64 -13.51 -6.71
CA PHE A 51 -7.32 -13.29 -6.13
C PHE A 51 -7.16 -11.88 -5.60
N THR A 52 -6.14 -11.66 -4.78
CA THR A 52 -5.88 -10.36 -4.17
C THR A 52 -4.48 -9.87 -4.48
N ILE A 53 -4.34 -8.60 -4.82
CA ILE A 53 -3.06 -7.89 -4.82
C ILE A 53 -3.04 -7.00 -3.58
N ALA A 54 -1.99 -7.12 -2.77
CA ALA A 54 -1.77 -6.25 -1.62
C ALA A 54 -0.90 -5.06 -2.03
N VAL A 55 -1.34 -3.85 -1.73
CA VAL A 55 -0.58 -2.62 -2.00
C VAL A 55 -0.19 -1.99 -0.67
N LEU A 56 1.09 -2.02 -0.37
CA LEU A 56 1.69 -1.45 0.82
C LEU A 56 2.09 0.00 0.53
N PRO A 57 1.68 0.94 1.40
CA PRO A 57 1.89 2.37 1.19
C PRO A 57 3.34 2.76 1.50
N ASP A 58 3.57 4.07 1.49
CA ASP A 58 4.65 4.80 2.13
C ASP A 58 4.89 4.40 3.61
N ILE A 59 5.90 3.54 3.86
CA ILE A 59 6.21 3.01 5.19
C ILE A 59 7.20 3.86 5.99
N GLN A 60 7.67 5.01 5.49
CA GLN A 60 8.79 5.74 6.09
C GLN A 60 8.58 6.13 7.55
N ASN A 61 7.33 6.30 8.00
CA ASN A 61 7.04 6.60 9.40
C ASN A 61 7.33 5.40 10.32
N TYR A 62 7.18 4.16 9.84
CA TYR A 62 7.47 2.95 10.61
C TYR A 62 8.98 2.77 10.79
N THR A 63 9.77 3.13 9.78
CA THR A 63 11.23 2.94 9.78
C THR A 63 12.00 4.13 10.34
N ASN A 64 11.37 5.29 10.52
CA ASN A 64 11.99 6.55 10.96
C ASN A 64 12.79 6.44 12.27
N TYR A 65 14.11 6.60 12.19
CA TYR A 65 15.05 6.52 13.31
C TYR A 65 14.76 7.51 14.43
N LYS A 66 14.33 8.74 14.09
CA LYS A 66 14.03 9.76 15.10
C LYS A 66 12.83 9.33 15.93
N TYR A 67 11.80 8.81 15.27
CA TYR A 67 10.63 8.25 15.94
C TYR A 67 11.03 7.11 16.89
N GLN A 68 11.94 6.24 16.46
CA GLN A 68 12.43 5.14 17.31
C GLN A 68 13.34 5.57 18.47
N LYS A 69 14.11 6.66 18.35
CA LYS A 69 15.12 7.04 19.36
C LYS A 69 14.71 8.22 20.23
N GLU A 70 14.32 9.32 19.61
CA GLU A 70 14.11 10.60 20.29
C GLU A 70 12.72 10.67 20.91
N TYR A 71 11.74 10.09 20.24
CA TYR A 71 10.36 10.14 20.68
C TYR A 71 9.94 8.94 21.52
N LYS A 72 10.82 8.04 22.00
CA LYS A 72 10.44 6.79 22.72
C LYS A 72 9.30 6.90 23.76
N LYS A 73 9.19 8.03 24.48
CA LYS A 73 8.08 8.28 25.43
C LYS A 73 6.75 8.64 24.76
N SER A 74 6.82 9.24 23.58
CA SER A 74 5.73 9.68 22.71
C SER A 74 5.72 8.95 21.36
N PHE A 75 6.37 7.80 21.25
CA PHE A 75 6.44 6.89 20.09
C PHE A 75 6.75 5.47 20.65
N PRO A 76 5.71 4.77 21.14
CA PRO A 76 5.76 3.40 21.65
C PRO A 76 6.63 2.46 20.83
N ALA A 77 7.31 1.56 21.53
CA ALA A 77 8.29 0.63 20.97
C ALA A 77 7.72 -0.32 19.87
N GLY A 78 6.40 -0.45 19.74
CA GLY A 78 5.74 -1.31 18.75
C GLY A 78 5.41 -0.64 17.41
N PHE A 79 5.62 0.67 17.25
CA PHE A 79 5.32 1.36 15.99
C PHE A 79 6.25 0.94 14.84
N ARG A 80 7.51 0.58 15.12
CA ARG A 80 8.43 0.04 14.11
C ARG A 80 7.95 -1.27 13.50
N ASP A 81 7.19 -2.02 14.30
CA ASP A 81 6.72 -3.34 13.94
C ASP A 81 5.45 -3.25 13.05
N MET A 82 4.93 -2.05 12.75
CA MET A 82 3.79 -1.89 11.85
C MET A 82 4.12 -2.35 10.42
N ALA A 83 5.30 -2.00 9.89
CA ALA A 83 5.76 -2.52 8.60
C ALA A 83 5.84 -4.06 8.61
N LEU A 84 6.33 -4.62 9.72
CA LEU A 84 6.41 -6.08 9.92
C LEU A 84 5.02 -6.71 9.98
N ARG A 85 4.06 -6.12 10.71
CA ARG A 85 2.68 -6.61 10.77
C ARG A 85 1.99 -6.56 9.40
N GLN A 86 2.28 -5.57 8.57
CA GLN A 86 1.79 -5.50 7.20
C GLN A 86 2.30 -6.67 6.37
N THR A 87 3.61 -6.94 6.39
CA THR A 87 4.17 -8.04 5.60
C THR A 87 3.83 -9.41 6.17
N GLU A 88 3.71 -9.56 7.49
CA GLU A 88 3.19 -10.78 8.15
C GLU A 88 1.73 -11.05 7.76
N PHE A 89 0.88 -10.02 7.72
CA PHE A 89 -0.49 -10.15 7.24
C PHE A 89 -0.54 -10.63 5.79
N VAL A 90 0.28 -10.02 4.92
CA VAL A 90 0.38 -10.41 3.50
C VAL A 90 0.87 -11.85 3.36
N ALA A 91 1.95 -12.22 4.05
CA ALA A 91 2.49 -13.57 4.02
C ALA A 91 1.45 -14.59 4.53
N LYS A 92 0.80 -14.33 5.67
CA LYS A 92 -0.22 -15.20 6.25
C LYS A 92 -1.41 -15.42 5.32
N ASN A 93 -1.82 -14.39 4.57
CA ASN A 93 -2.94 -14.44 3.63
C ASN A 93 -2.51 -14.71 2.18
N SER A 94 -1.27 -15.12 1.94
CA SER A 94 -0.79 -15.49 0.61
C SER A 94 -1.37 -16.83 0.15
N ILE A 95 -1.41 -17.04 -1.17
CA ILE A 95 -1.77 -18.34 -1.78
C ILE A 95 -0.96 -19.49 -1.20
N LYS A 96 0.35 -19.28 -0.99
CA LYS A 96 1.24 -20.32 -0.44
C LYS A 96 0.78 -20.79 0.95
N ASN A 97 0.16 -19.89 1.72
CA ASN A 97 -0.33 -20.16 3.07
C ASN A 97 -1.87 -20.35 3.12
N GLY A 98 -2.53 -20.56 1.98
CA GLY A 98 -3.96 -20.87 1.88
C GLY A 98 -4.90 -19.66 1.85
N GLY A 99 -4.36 -18.43 1.78
CA GLY A 99 -5.15 -17.23 1.52
C GLY A 99 -5.23 -16.87 0.03
N SER A 100 -5.70 -15.67 -0.32
CA SER A 100 -5.93 -15.25 -1.72
C SER A 100 -4.88 -14.30 -2.30
N ILE A 101 -3.92 -13.82 -1.51
CA ILE A 101 -2.96 -12.81 -1.97
C ILE A 101 -1.92 -13.47 -2.90
N VAL A 102 -1.85 -12.99 -4.14
CA VAL A 102 -0.98 -13.52 -5.22
C VAL A 102 0.24 -12.65 -5.50
N PHE A 103 0.17 -11.35 -5.17
CA PHE A 103 1.23 -10.38 -5.42
C PHE A 103 1.18 -9.27 -4.38
N ALA A 104 2.33 -8.69 -4.05
CA ALA A 104 2.44 -7.51 -3.20
C ALA A 104 3.20 -6.37 -3.89
N ILE A 105 2.82 -5.12 -3.64
CA ILE A 105 3.44 -3.93 -4.25
C ILE A 105 3.74 -2.92 -3.15
N PHE A 106 4.99 -2.53 -2.98
CA PHE A 106 5.37 -1.39 -2.13
C PHE A 106 5.48 -0.14 -2.98
N LEU A 107 4.82 0.94 -2.54
CA LEU A 107 4.71 2.19 -3.29
C LEU A 107 5.87 3.17 -3.06
N GLY A 108 6.96 2.73 -2.43
CA GLY A 108 8.15 3.53 -2.17
C GLY A 108 8.10 4.30 -0.86
N ASP A 109 9.12 5.13 -0.64
CA ASP A 109 9.47 5.73 0.65
C ASP A 109 9.54 4.66 1.75
N MET A 110 10.44 3.70 1.51
CA MET A 110 10.77 2.63 2.44
C MET A 110 11.46 3.17 3.70
N VAL A 111 12.19 4.28 3.57
CA VAL A 111 12.90 4.96 4.66
C VAL A 111 12.55 6.44 4.72
N ASN A 112 12.86 7.11 5.84
CA ASN A 112 12.52 8.53 6.02
C ASN A 112 13.72 9.46 5.78
N THR A 113 14.94 8.98 5.98
CA THR A 113 16.14 9.83 6.03
C THR A 113 17.19 9.48 4.99
N ARG A 114 16.80 8.86 3.87
CA ARG A 114 17.70 8.58 2.74
C ARG A 114 18.86 7.66 3.17
N SER A 115 20.04 7.85 2.62
CA SER A 115 21.27 7.16 3.01
C SER A 115 21.90 7.64 4.34
N LYS A 116 21.20 8.45 5.14
CA LYS A 116 21.76 9.00 6.40
C LYS A 116 21.69 8.05 7.59
N LYS A 117 20.76 7.08 7.58
CA LYS A 117 20.51 6.18 8.71
C LYS A 117 20.32 4.74 8.22
N LYS A 118 21.41 3.97 8.30
CA LYS A 118 21.43 2.55 7.93
C LYS A 118 20.32 1.71 8.62
N CYS A 119 20.03 2.00 9.88
CA CYS A 119 19.01 1.27 10.64
C CYS A 119 17.59 1.38 10.06
N GLU A 120 17.24 2.48 9.37
CA GLU A 120 15.92 2.59 8.72
C GLU A 120 15.81 1.56 7.60
N TRP A 121 16.87 1.41 6.81
CA TRP A 121 16.98 0.39 5.76
C TRP A 121 16.98 -1.03 6.33
N GLU A 122 17.68 -1.27 7.45
CA GLU A 122 17.66 -2.57 8.13
C GLU A 122 16.25 -2.95 8.64
N TYR A 123 15.46 -1.97 9.09
CA TYR A 123 14.06 -2.22 9.48
C TYR A 123 13.15 -2.49 8.27
N ALA A 124 13.32 -1.73 7.19
CA ALA A 124 12.60 -1.99 5.94
C ALA A 124 12.95 -3.39 5.38
N ASP A 125 14.24 -3.73 5.32
CA ASP A 125 14.76 -5.03 4.88
C ASP A 125 14.21 -6.19 5.72
N GLN A 126 14.14 -6.01 7.05
CA GLN A 126 13.56 -7.00 7.95
C GLN A 126 12.07 -7.24 7.65
N ALA A 127 11.30 -6.17 7.40
CA ALA A 127 9.88 -6.29 7.08
C ALA A 127 9.68 -6.99 5.71
N VAL A 128 10.44 -6.59 4.68
CA VAL A 128 10.35 -7.17 3.33
C VAL A 128 10.77 -8.64 3.32
N THR A 129 11.78 -9.03 4.11
CA THR A 129 12.27 -10.42 4.21
C THR A 129 11.16 -11.42 4.57
N VAL A 130 10.08 -11.00 5.25
CA VAL A 130 8.92 -11.86 5.55
C VAL A 130 8.24 -12.40 4.28
N LEU A 131 8.32 -11.67 3.17
CA LEU A 131 7.72 -12.07 1.89
C LEU A 131 8.65 -12.97 1.06
N ASP A 132 9.94 -13.07 1.42
CA ASP A 132 10.91 -13.87 0.68
C ASP A 132 10.46 -15.33 0.62
N ASP A 133 10.45 -15.89 -0.60
CA ASP A 133 9.99 -17.25 -0.91
C ASP A 133 8.53 -17.54 -0.54
N VAL A 134 7.74 -16.54 -0.12
CA VAL A 134 6.31 -16.68 0.18
C VAL A 134 5.45 -16.24 -0.99
N ILE A 135 5.71 -15.05 -1.54
CA ILE A 135 4.91 -14.43 -2.58
C ILE A 135 5.80 -13.58 -3.50
N PRO A 136 5.51 -13.47 -4.81
CA PRO A 136 6.15 -12.46 -5.64
C PRO A 136 5.74 -11.04 -5.23
N PHE A 137 6.65 -10.09 -5.36
CA PHE A 137 6.36 -8.69 -5.01
C PHE A 137 7.18 -7.71 -5.84
N GLY A 138 6.75 -6.45 -5.87
CA GLY A 138 7.48 -5.33 -6.45
C GLY A 138 7.69 -4.21 -5.43
N ILE A 139 8.79 -3.47 -5.56
CA ILE A 139 9.08 -2.28 -4.76
C ILE A 139 9.46 -1.16 -5.73
N VAL A 140 8.79 -0.01 -5.64
CA VAL A 140 9.22 1.21 -6.35
C VAL A 140 10.03 2.10 -5.40
N ILE A 141 10.97 2.86 -5.95
CA ILE A 141 11.75 3.82 -5.17
C ILE A 141 10.93 5.10 -4.94
N GLY A 142 10.88 5.57 -3.69
CA GLY A 142 10.30 6.87 -3.35
C GLY A 142 11.33 7.99 -3.20
N ASN A 143 10.88 9.23 -3.10
CA ASN A 143 11.79 10.38 -3.03
C ASN A 143 12.66 10.37 -1.77
N HIS A 144 12.25 9.73 -0.68
CA HIS A 144 13.06 9.54 0.53
C HIS A 144 14.07 8.39 0.43
N ASP A 145 13.99 7.55 -0.60
CA ASP A 145 14.85 6.38 -0.79
C ASP A 145 16.10 6.67 -1.65
N TYR A 146 16.13 7.81 -2.33
CA TYR A 146 17.33 8.32 -3.01
C TYR A 146 18.41 8.72 -2.01
N ASP A 147 19.67 8.81 -2.45
CA ASP A 147 20.77 9.23 -1.56
C ASP A 147 20.64 10.71 -1.18
N TYR A 148 20.12 11.51 -2.11
CA TYR A 148 19.77 12.91 -1.91
C TYR A 148 18.32 13.17 -2.29
N TRP A 149 17.69 14.09 -1.54
CA TRP A 149 16.37 14.63 -1.86
C TRP A 149 16.19 16.02 -1.28
N LYS A 150 15.55 16.90 -2.03
CA LYS A 150 15.16 18.24 -1.60
C LYS A 150 13.85 18.62 -2.25
N TRP A 151 12.87 19.02 -1.44
CA TRP A 151 11.66 19.64 -1.98
C TRP A 151 11.97 21.01 -2.62
N SER A 152 11.59 21.17 -3.88
CA SER A 152 11.61 22.45 -4.60
C SER A 152 10.60 22.40 -5.76
N PHE A 153 10.16 23.58 -6.20
CA PHE A 153 9.32 23.77 -7.40
C PHE A 153 10.11 24.42 -8.55
N LYS A 154 11.43 24.58 -8.38
CA LYS A 154 12.29 25.18 -9.40
C LYS A 154 12.76 24.08 -10.35
N ILE A 155 12.43 24.24 -11.64
CA ILE A 155 12.85 23.33 -12.73
C ILE A 155 14.37 23.08 -12.75
N SER A 156 15.17 24.08 -12.37
CA SER A 156 16.64 23.97 -12.35
C SER A 156 17.23 23.20 -11.16
N ASP A 157 16.42 22.86 -10.16
CA ASP A 157 16.93 22.18 -8.97
C ASP A 157 17.03 20.67 -9.24
N VAL A 158 18.15 20.05 -8.83
CA VAL A 158 18.22 18.60 -8.66
C VAL A 158 17.42 18.24 -7.41
N ILE A 159 16.31 17.52 -7.58
CA ILE A 159 15.38 17.17 -6.50
C ILE A 159 15.74 15.85 -5.86
N VAL A 160 16.23 14.88 -6.64
CA VAL A 160 16.73 13.60 -6.18
C VAL A 160 18.01 13.22 -6.91
N GLU A 161 18.87 12.45 -6.25
CA GLU A 161 20.11 11.94 -6.82
C GLU A 161 20.51 10.64 -6.12
N GLY A 162 21.14 9.72 -6.87
CA GLY A 162 21.63 8.45 -6.36
C GLY A 162 20.53 7.38 -6.29
N GLY A 163 20.52 6.62 -5.20
CA GLY A 163 19.75 5.37 -5.06
C GLY A 163 20.63 4.17 -4.76
N SER A 164 21.88 4.41 -4.34
CA SER A 164 22.83 3.34 -4.02
C SER A 164 22.37 2.48 -2.84
N PHE A 165 21.77 3.08 -1.83
CA PHE A 165 21.17 2.34 -0.72
C PHE A 165 19.94 1.55 -1.19
N PHE A 166 19.05 2.17 -1.96
CA PHE A 166 17.92 1.44 -2.56
C PHE A 166 18.41 0.23 -3.34
N ASN A 167 19.39 0.38 -4.23
CA ASN A 167 19.95 -0.73 -4.99
C ASN A 167 20.60 -1.80 -4.13
N THR A 168 21.23 -1.42 -3.01
CA THR A 168 21.84 -2.36 -2.06
C THR A 168 20.79 -3.24 -1.38
N TYR A 169 19.68 -2.65 -0.94
CA TYR A 169 18.65 -3.37 -0.17
C TYR A 169 17.54 -3.97 -1.06
N PHE A 170 17.10 -3.25 -2.08
CA PHE A 170 15.92 -3.56 -2.90
C PHE A 170 16.19 -3.49 -4.41
N GLY A 171 17.45 -3.39 -4.85
CA GLY A 171 17.81 -3.44 -6.27
C GLY A 171 17.85 -4.85 -6.85
N PRO A 172 18.14 -4.99 -8.16
CA PRO A 172 18.13 -6.28 -8.87
C PRO A 172 19.12 -7.31 -8.33
N THR A 173 20.19 -6.87 -7.65
CA THR A 173 21.21 -7.75 -7.06
C THR A 173 20.97 -8.06 -5.58
N SER A 174 19.95 -7.45 -4.97
CA SER A 174 19.58 -7.71 -3.58
C SER A 174 19.10 -9.16 -3.38
N LYS A 175 19.12 -9.63 -2.13
CA LYS A 175 18.62 -10.97 -1.76
C LYS A 175 17.14 -11.19 -2.10
N HIS A 176 16.37 -10.10 -2.20
CA HIS A 176 14.93 -10.12 -2.45
C HIS A 176 14.59 -10.46 -3.90
N PHE A 177 15.40 -10.00 -4.85
CA PHE A 177 15.11 -10.10 -6.29
C PHE A 177 16.09 -10.97 -7.05
N SER A 178 17.35 -11.07 -6.59
CA SER A 178 18.36 -11.88 -7.26
C SER A 178 17.92 -13.33 -7.38
N LYS A 179 17.94 -13.87 -8.60
CA LYS A 179 17.61 -15.27 -8.94
C LYS A 179 16.15 -15.67 -8.65
N LYS A 180 15.25 -14.72 -8.38
CA LYS A 180 13.82 -15.02 -8.30
C LYS A 180 13.26 -15.17 -9.71
N SER A 181 12.61 -16.30 -10.00
CA SER A 181 12.11 -16.62 -11.35
C SER A 181 11.00 -15.68 -11.83
N TRP A 182 10.29 -15.05 -10.90
CA TRP A 182 9.24 -14.06 -11.18
C TRP A 182 9.78 -12.65 -11.39
N TYR A 183 11.04 -12.38 -11.04
CA TYR A 183 11.67 -11.08 -11.25
C TYR A 183 12.25 -11.02 -12.66
N GLY A 184 11.65 -10.23 -13.54
CA GLY A 184 11.96 -10.24 -14.96
C GLY A 184 13.19 -9.41 -15.33
N GLY A 185 13.48 -8.36 -14.57
CA GLY A 185 14.66 -7.53 -14.79
C GLY A 185 14.50 -6.10 -14.27
N ALA A 186 15.52 -5.29 -14.53
CA ALA A 186 15.58 -3.89 -14.15
C ALA A 186 16.20 -3.03 -15.25
N SER A 187 15.97 -1.71 -15.18
CA SER A 187 16.75 -0.74 -15.93
C SER A 187 18.22 -0.77 -15.52
N GLU A 188 19.10 -0.19 -16.34
CA GLU A 188 20.55 -0.21 -16.11
C GLU A 188 20.94 0.38 -14.75
N ASN A 189 20.27 1.45 -14.31
CA ASN A 189 20.47 2.08 -13.01
C ASN A 189 19.85 1.31 -11.83
N GLY A 190 19.08 0.25 -12.08
CA GLY A 190 18.41 -0.57 -11.06
C GLY A 190 17.17 0.04 -10.41
N LEU A 191 16.76 1.25 -10.82
CA LEU A 191 15.67 2.01 -10.17
C LEU A 191 14.28 1.76 -10.77
N ASN A 192 14.23 1.15 -11.96
CA ASN A 192 13.00 0.66 -12.57
C ASN A 192 13.09 -0.86 -12.67
N SER A 193 12.00 -1.58 -12.44
CA SER A 193 11.99 -3.05 -12.47
C SER A 193 10.68 -3.60 -12.98
N TYR A 194 10.69 -4.85 -13.43
CA TYR A 194 9.47 -5.56 -13.79
C TYR A 194 9.46 -6.97 -13.23
N SER A 195 8.25 -7.47 -12.98
CA SER A 195 8.00 -8.81 -12.49
C SER A 195 6.82 -9.43 -13.22
N ILE A 196 6.85 -10.75 -13.35
CA ILE A 196 5.81 -11.53 -14.01
C ILE A 196 5.21 -12.48 -12.98
N PHE A 197 3.90 -12.43 -12.81
CA PHE A 197 3.20 -13.31 -11.87
C PHE A 197 1.91 -13.87 -12.47
N LYS A 198 1.56 -15.08 -12.04
CA LYS A 198 0.31 -15.73 -12.44
C LYS A 198 -0.78 -15.45 -11.42
N ALA A 199 -1.93 -15.03 -11.88
CA ALA A 199 -3.12 -14.84 -11.06
C ALA A 199 -4.35 -15.32 -11.84
N GLY A 200 -5.05 -16.29 -11.28
CA GLY A 200 -6.08 -17.04 -12.00
C GLY A 200 -5.58 -17.67 -13.28
N GLU A 201 -6.30 -17.44 -14.38
CA GLU A 201 -5.96 -17.95 -15.71
C GLU A 201 -5.01 -17.05 -16.49
N ARG A 202 -4.54 -15.94 -15.90
CA ARG A 202 -3.73 -14.93 -16.58
C ARG A 202 -2.35 -14.78 -15.97
N THR A 203 -1.43 -14.36 -16.83
CA THR A 203 -0.10 -13.91 -16.44
C THR A 203 -0.07 -12.39 -16.56
N PHE A 204 0.24 -11.72 -15.46
CA PHE A 204 0.30 -10.28 -15.36
C PHE A 204 1.74 -9.81 -15.41
N LEU A 205 1.93 -8.63 -15.99
CA LEU A 205 3.18 -7.88 -15.97
C LEU A 205 3.05 -6.73 -14.97
N PHE A 206 3.90 -6.73 -13.95
CA PHE A 206 4.09 -5.58 -13.08
C PHE A 206 5.30 -4.78 -13.54
N ILE A 207 5.16 -3.46 -13.68
CA ILE A 207 6.27 -2.53 -13.95
C ILE A 207 6.33 -1.49 -12.83
N GLY A 208 7.44 -1.46 -12.10
CA GLY A 208 7.78 -0.42 -11.14
C GLY A 208 8.67 0.62 -11.76
N LEU A 209 8.22 1.87 -11.79
CA LEU A 209 8.96 3.03 -12.27
C LEU A 209 9.49 3.85 -11.11
N GLU A 210 10.65 4.46 -11.31
CA GLU A 210 11.25 5.39 -10.36
C GLU A 210 10.38 6.65 -10.14
N PHE A 211 10.69 7.43 -9.11
CA PHE A 211 9.96 8.66 -8.80
C PHE A 211 10.23 9.71 -9.89
N GLU A 212 9.17 10.18 -10.54
CA GLU A 212 9.26 11.10 -11.68
C GLU A 212 10.21 10.59 -12.78
N PRO A 213 9.92 9.42 -13.38
CA PRO A 213 10.84 8.71 -14.27
C PRO A 213 11.29 9.57 -15.45
N SER A 214 12.54 9.41 -15.88
CA SER A 214 13.06 10.10 -17.07
C SER A 214 12.44 9.54 -18.35
N ASP A 215 12.71 10.18 -19.49
CA ASP A 215 12.25 9.66 -20.78
C ASP A 215 12.91 8.31 -21.11
N GLU A 216 14.17 8.11 -20.74
CA GLU A 216 14.87 6.83 -20.89
C GLU A 216 14.21 5.72 -20.05
N ALA A 217 13.74 6.04 -18.83
CA ALA A 217 13.00 5.10 -17.99
C ALA A 217 11.63 4.74 -18.61
N LEU A 218 10.93 5.70 -19.22
CA LEU A 218 9.68 5.44 -19.94
C LEU A 218 9.89 4.63 -21.22
N GLU A 219 10.98 4.90 -21.96
CA GLU A 219 11.38 4.11 -23.14
C GLU A 219 11.74 2.68 -22.75
N TRP A 220 12.47 2.49 -21.66
CA TRP A 220 12.75 1.16 -21.10
C TRP A 220 11.44 0.42 -20.76
N ALA A 221 10.50 1.07 -20.10
CA ALA A 221 9.21 0.45 -19.78
C ALA A 221 8.39 0.11 -21.03
N GLN A 222 8.42 0.97 -22.05
CA GLN A 222 7.78 0.68 -23.34
C GLN A 222 8.40 -0.57 -23.98
N GLN A 223 9.72 -0.72 -23.94
CA GLN A 223 10.38 -1.92 -24.47
C GLN A 223 9.94 -3.18 -23.71
N VAL A 224 9.88 -3.12 -22.37
CA VAL A 224 9.38 -4.23 -21.55
C VAL A 224 7.94 -4.60 -21.93
N ILE A 225 7.06 -3.63 -22.17
CA ILE A 225 5.67 -3.89 -22.60
C ILE A 225 5.65 -4.53 -24.00
N ASN A 226 6.47 -4.04 -24.94
CA ASN A 226 6.54 -4.59 -26.28
C ASN A 226 6.96 -6.07 -26.28
N ASP A 227 7.90 -6.44 -25.41
CA ASP A 227 8.38 -7.82 -25.25
C ASP A 227 7.35 -8.73 -24.56
N HIS A 228 6.31 -8.15 -23.93
CA HIS A 228 5.27 -8.85 -23.19
C HIS A 228 3.85 -8.39 -23.61
N LYS A 229 3.68 -8.10 -24.90
CA LYS A 229 2.48 -7.46 -25.49
C LYS A 229 1.13 -8.15 -25.25
N ASP A 230 1.14 -9.40 -24.78
CA ASP A 230 -0.06 -10.19 -24.52
C ASP A 230 -0.48 -10.19 -23.03
N MET A 231 0.26 -9.49 -22.16
CA MET A 231 0.02 -9.46 -20.72
C MET A 231 -0.79 -8.21 -20.32
N PRO A 232 -1.78 -8.35 -19.41
CA PRO A 232 -2.30 -7.21 -18.69
C PRO A 232 -1.21 -6.59 -17.80
N VAL A 233 -1.08 -5.26 -17.85
CA VAL A 233 0.00 -4.53 -17.19
C VAL A 233 -0.54 -3.70 -16.03
N ILE A 234 0.12 -3.85 -14.88
CA ILE A 234 -0.03 -3.00 -13.71
C ILE A 234 1.25 -2.17 -13.58
N VAL A 235 1.11 -0.85 -13.58
CA VAL A 235 2.23 0.08 -13.37
C VAL A 235 2.19 0.61 -11.94
N ALA A 236 3.33 0.71 -11.28
CA ALA A 236 3.47 1.50 -10.06
C ALA A 236 4.58 2.54 -10.20
N THR A 237 4.40 3.70 -9.60
CA THR A 237 5.44 4.73 -9.39
C THR A 237 5.11 5.47 -8.11
N HIS A 238 6.12 6.01 -7.43
CA HIS A 238 5.87 6.69 -6.17
C HIS A 238 4.97 7.92 -6.32
N GLY A 239 5.20 8.77 -7.34
CA GLY A 239 4.44 10.01 -7.57
C GLY A 239 3.64 9.99 -8.88
N TYR A 240 2.31 10.07 -8.81
CA TYR A 240 1.45 10.07 -10.00
C TYR A 240 0.19 10.93 -9.88
N LEU A 241 -0.59 10.79 -8.80
CA LEU A 241 -1.77 11.64 -8.52
C LEU A 241 -1.41 12.79 -7.55
N SER A 242 -2.12 13.91 -7.62
CA SER A 242 -1.90 15.15 -6.85
C SER A 242 -2.88 15.33 -5.70
N TYR A 243 -2.49 16.14 -4.72
CA TYR A 243 -3.29 16.55 -3.57
C TYR A 243 -4.39 17.59 -3.92
N ASN A 244 -4.25 18.30 -5.04
CA ASN A 244 -5.09 19.45 -5.34
C ASN A 244 -6.05 19.18 -6.50
N ARG A 245 -7.34 19.34 -6.18
CA ARG A 245 -8.44 19.65 -7.09
C ARG A 245 -8.85 18.50 -8.00
N VAL A 246 -10.12 18.15 -7.85
CA VAL A 246 -11.02 17.74 -8.91
C VAL A 246 -10.57 18.36 -10.24
N ASP A 247 -10.14 17.53 -11.18
CA ASP A 247 -10.00 17.85 -12.59
C ASP A 247 -11.35 18.42 -13.03
N THR A 248 -11.35 19.72 -13.35
CA THR A 248 -12.58 20.50 -13.59
C THR A 248 -13.37 20.01 -14.80
N GLU A 249 -12.79 19.11 -15.61
CA GLU A 249 -13.47 18.48 -16.73
C GLU A 249 -14.34 17.29 -16.29
N ASN A 250 -13.92 16.49 -15.30
CA ASN A 250 -14.52 15.16 -15.05
C ASN A 250 -14.77 14.78 -13.58
N GLY A 251 -14.40 15.59 -12.59
CA GLY A 251 -14.67 15.21 -11.18
C GLY A 251 -13.53 14.46 -10.47
N ASN A 252 -12.45 14.08 -11.17
CA ASN A 252 -11.42 13.15 -10.68
C ASN A 252 -10.22 13.82 -10.01
N TYR A 253 -9.39 13.09 -9.25
CA TYR A 253 -8.09 13.60 -8.75
C TYR A 253 -7.21 14.13 -9.90
N SER A 254 -6.52 15.25 -9.70
CA SER A 254 -5.55 15.76 -10.67
C SER A 254 -4.28 14.92 -10.71
N PHE A 255 -3.57 14.93 -11.84
CA PHE A 255 -2.22 14.36 -11.91
C PHE A 255 -1.24 15.20 -11.08
N LEU A 256 -0.25 14.53 -10.49
CA LEU A 256 0.89 15.17 -9.86
C LEU A 256 1.66 15.96 -10.93
N GLY A 257 1.80 17.25 -10.67
CA GLY A 257 2.72 18.09 -11.43
C GLY A 257 4.16 17.69 -11.15
N LEU A 258 5.07 18.16 -11.98
CA LEU A 258 6.50 17.93 -11.78
C LEU A 258 7.00 18.59 -10.48
N HIS A 259 7.78 17.85 -9.71
CA HIS A 259 8.71 18.37 -8.71
C HIS A 259 10.12 18.52 -9.31
N HIS A 260 10.42 17.82 -10.41
CA HIS A 260 11.61 17.78 -11.27
C HIS A 260 12.73 16.82 -10.84
N HIS A 261 12.71 15.59 -11.34
CA HIS A 261 13.87 14.68 -11.39
C HIS A 261 15.00 15.22 -12.31
N LEU A 262 16.26 14.85 -11.99
CA LEU A 262 17.49 14.94 -12.81
C LEU A 262 17.51 16.04 -13.88
N GLU A 263 17.97 17.24 -13.54
CA GLU A 263 18.23 18.33 -14.51
C GLU A 263 17.01 18.73 -15.37
N GLY A 264 15.78 18.42 -14.94
CA GLY A 264 14.55 18.75 -15.65
C GLY A 264 14.06 17.67 -16.64
N THR A 265 14.59 16.44 -16.56
CA THR A 265 14.22 15.30 -17.42
C THR A 265 13.11 14.41 -16.87
N GLY A 266 12.71 14.62 -15.61
CA GLY A 266 11.63 13.84 -14.99
C GLY A 266 10.26 14.03 -15.62
N ASN A 267 9.40 13.02 -15.46
CA ASN A 267 8.02 13.05 -15.91
C ASN A 267 7.03 12.98 -14.74
N GLY A 268 6.16 13.98 -14.62
CA GLY A 268 5.04 13.95 -13.67
C GLY A 268 3.90 13.05 -14.17
N GLY A 269 2.87 12.85 -13.35
CA GLY A 269 1.78 11.91 -13.65
C GLY A 269 1.12 12.12 -15.01
N ARG A 270 0.88 13.37 -15.41
CA ARG A 270 0.29 13.70 -16.73
C ARG A 270 1.22 13.31 -17.88
N GLN A 271 2.52 13.49 -17.73
CA GLN A 271 3.48 13.12 -18.77
C GLN A 271 3.63 11.60 -18.86
N ILE A 272 3.70 10.90 -17.73
CA ILE A 272 3.68 9.42 -17.69
C ILE A 272 2.41 8.92 -18.40
N PHE A 273 1.25 9.52 -18.10
CA PHE A 273 0.00 9.17 -18.77
C PHE A 273 0.09 9.37 -20.29
N ASN A 274 0.51 10.55 -20.72
CA ASN A 274 0.54 10.93 -22.14
C ASN A 274 1.59 10.18 -22.96
N LYS A 275 2.75 9.87 -22.38
CA LYS A 275 3.90 9.29 -23.07
C LYS A 275 3.85 7.76 -23.09
N LEU A 276 3.35 7.14 -22.01
CA LEU A 276 3.33 5.68 -21.82
C LEU A 276 1.91 5.14 -21.68
N VAL A 277 1.17 5.52 -20.63
CA VAL A 277 -0.05 4.81 -20.22
C VAL A 277 -1.13 4.81 -21.29
N ARG A 278 -1.53 5.98 -21.79
CA ARG A 278 -2.63 6.09 -22.77
C ARG A 278 -2.30 5.45 -24.12
N LYS A 279 -1.02 5.20 -24.42
CA LYS A 279 -0.59 4.60 -25.69
C LYS A 279 -0.60 3.07 -25.68
N ASN A 280 -0.83 2.47 -24.51
CA ASN A 280 -0.72 1.03 -24.32
C ASN A 280 -2.01 0.50 -23.70
N LYS A 281 -2.91 -0.06 -24.51
CA LYS A 281 -4.15 -0.72 -24.05
C LYS A 281 -3.91 -1.81 -23.00
N ASN A 282 -2.68 -2.35 -22.94
CA ASN A 282 -2.24 -3.31 -21.96
C ASN A 282 -2.22 -2.77 -20.52
N ILE A 283 -1.98 -1.47 -20.34
CA ILE A 283 -1.97 -0.85 -19.01
C ILE A 283 -3.43 -0.55 -18.63
N PHE A 284 -3.91 -1.20 -17.59
CA PHE A 284 -5.27 -0.98 -17.07
C PHE A 284 -5.30 -0.42 -15.66
N LEU A 285 -4.17 -0.48 -14.94
CA LEU A 285 -4.04 -0.06 -13.56
C LEU A 285 -2.70 0.63 -13.30
N VAL A 286 -2.75 1.79 -12.66
CA VAL A 286 -1.60 2.57 -12.18
C VAL A 286 -1.74 2.79 -10.67
N LEU A 287 -0.69 2.48 -9.91
CA LEU A 287 -0.68 2.60 -8.45
C LEU A 287 0.41 3.58 -8.00
N CYS A 288 0.10 4.42 -7.00
CA CYS A 288 1.05 5.41 -6.50
C CYS A 288 0.90 5.72 -5.00
N GLY A 289 1.96 6.25 -4.42
CA GLY A 289 2.04 6.73 -3.04
C GLY A 289 2.26 8.24 -3.01
N HIS A 290 3.25 8.70 -2.25
CA HIS A 290 3.80 10.07 -2.19
C HIS A 290 2.86 11.15 -1.66
N VAL A 291 1.64 11.23 -2.17
CA VAL A 291 0.67 12.26 -1.80
C VAL A 291 -0.12 11.84 -0.57
N PHE A 292 0.14 12.52 0.53
CA PHE A 292 -0.57 12.37 1.80
C PHE A 292 -1.42 13.60 2.19
N ASP A 293 -1.42 14.66 1.36
CA ASP A 293 -1.78 16.01 1.79
C ASP A 293 -3.18 16.51 1.34
N VAL A 294 -4.23 15.72 1.59
CA VAL A 294 -5.65 16.14 1.79
C VAL A 294 -6.50 14.92 2.22
N SER A 295 -7.38 15.13 3.20
CA SER A 295 -8.42 14.28 3.84
C SER A 295 -8.22 12.77 4.09
N SER A 296 -7.45 12.01 3.33
CA SER A 296 -7.32 10.56 3.54
C SER A 296 -6.03 9.93 3.02
N GLY A 297 -5.26 10.60 2.14
CA GLY A 297 -4.11 9.94 1.50
C GLY A 297 -4.55 8.82 0.57
N GLU A 298 -5.79 8.90 0.10
CA GLU A 298 -6.50 7.91 -0.67
C GLU A 298 -7.26 8.62 -1.77
N GLY A 299 -7.30 8.00 -2.94
CA GLY A 299 -8.02 8.58 -4.06
C GLY A 299 -7.89 7.75 -5.31
N MET A 300 -8.78 8.04 -6.24
CA MET A 300 -8.86 7.33 -7.50
C MET A 300 -9.11 8.31 -8.65
N ARG A 301 -8.58 7.96 -9.81
CA ARG A 301 -8.88 8.59 -11.09
C ARG A 301 -9.16 7.53 -12.15
N VAL A 302 -10.10 7.82 -13.04
CA VAL A 302 -10.35 7.06 -14.27
C VAL A 302 -9.99 7.93 -15.47
N ASP A 303 -9.19 7.39 -16.39
CA ASP A 303 -8.94 7.97 -17.70
C ASP A 303 -9.26 6.96 -18.80
N ILE A 304 -9.27 7.42 -20.06
CA ILE A 304 -9.46 6.58 -21.25
C ILE A 304 -8.15 6.59 -22.05
N ASP A 305 -7.69 5.41 -22.47
CA ASP A 305 -6.54 5.26 -23.35
C ASP A 305 -6.87 5.52 -24.83
N ASP A 306 -5.87 5.50 -25.70
CA ASP A 306 -6.00 5.81 -27.12
C ASP A 306 -6.78 4.72 -27.90
N ASP A 307 -6.94 3.53 -27.33
CA ASP A 307 -7.77 2.44 -27.86
C ASP A 307 -9.21 2.45 -27.29
N GLY A 308 -9.52 3.40 -26.41
CA GLY A 308 -10.87 3.58 -25.84
C GLY A 308 -11.14 2.77 -24.57
N TYR A 309 -10.13 2.13 -23.96
CA TYR A 309 -10.30 1.40 -22.71
C TYR A 309 -10.07 2.27 -21.47
N LYS A 310 -10.77 1.94 -20.38
CA LYS A 310 -10.54 2.58 -19.09
C LYS A 310 -9.16 2.21 -18.53
N VAL A 311 -8.52 3.21 -17.92
CA VAL A 311 -7.34 3.07 -17.09
C VAL A 311 -7.66 3.61 -15.70
N TYR A 312 -7.40 2.80 -14.69
CA TYR A 312 -7.61 3.15 -13.29
C TYR A 312 -6.30 3.59 -12.65
N SER A 313 -6.32 4.71 -11.94
CA SER A 313 -5.18 5.19 -11.16
C SER A 313 -5.58 5.33 -9.70
N ILE A 314 -4.81 4.78 -8.77
CA ILE A 314 -5.12 4.78 -7.33
C ILE A 314 -3.91 5.31 -6.55
N VAL A 315 -4.17 6.22 -5.61
CA VAL A 315 -3.18 6.70 -4.63
C VAL A 315 -3.44 6.08 -3.26
N SER A 316 -2.38 5.67 -2.56
CA SER A 316 -2.45 5.09 -1.21
C SER A 316 -1.24 5.47 -0.38
N ASN A 317 -1.40 6.48 0.46
CA ASN A 317 -0.38 6.99 1.37
C ASN A 317 -0.99 7.43 2.70
N TYR A 318 -0.84 6.57 3.71
CA TYR A 318 -1.45 6.75 5.01
C TYR A 318 -0.59 7.51 6.02
N GLN A 319 0.56 8.05 5.62
CA GLN A 319 1.56 8.61 6.55
C GLN A 319 0.97 9.60 7.57
N LYS A 320 -0.08 10.35 7.21
CA LYS A 320 -0.76 11.31 8.09
C LYS A 320 -1.73 10.71 9.11
N ARG A 321 -2.10 9.44 8.99
CA ARG A 321 -2.95 8.73 9.95
C ARG A 321 -2.29 8.70 11.33
N ALA A 322 -3.08 8.94 12.37
CA ALA A 322 -2.62 9.14 13.75
C ALA A 322 -3.66 8.69 14.80
N ASP A 323 -4.60 7.83 14.42
CA ASP A 323 -5.70 7.35 15.25
C ASP A 323 -5.22 6.38 16.33
N TYR A 324 -4.06 5.73 16.15
CA TYR A 324 -3.44 4.92 17.20
C TYR A 324 -3.35 5.69 18.52
N TRP A 325 -2.94 6.95 18.46
CA TRP A 325 -2.79 7.80 19.64
C TRP A 325 -4.10 8.00 20.39
N LYS A 326 -5.17 8.30 19.65
CA LYS A 326 -6.49 8.56 20.21
C LYS A 326 -7.05 7.30 20.86
N ILE A 327 -6.96 6.16 20.16
CA ILE A 327 -7.49 4.87 20.62
C ILE A 327 -6.76 4.38 21.88
N ASN A 328 -5.45 4.65 21.98
CA ASN A 328 -4.64 4.28 23.15
C ASN A 328 -4.66 5.35 24.27
N GLY A 329 -5.60 6.29 24.24
CA GLY A 329 -5.83 7.24 25.33
C GLY A 329 -4.72 8.28 25.52
N PHE A 330 -3.91 8.53 24.48
CA PHE A 330 -2.85 9.54 24.53
C PHE A 330 -3.45 10.95 24.64
N LYS A 331 -3.02 11.71 25.65
CA LYS A 331 -3.54 13.06 25.96
C LYS A 331 -2.69 14.21 25.40
N GLY A 332 -1.83 13.94 24.42
CA GLY A 332 -0.96 14.94 23.78
C GLY A 332 -1.25 15.12 22.29
N SER A 333 -0.43 15.92 21.61
CA SER A 333 -0.51 16.07 20.16
C SER A 333 -0.10 14.77 19.47
N ALA A 334 -1.08 14.07 18.88
CA ALA A 334 -0.87 12.87 18.09
C ALA A 334 0.15 13.15 16.98
N LYS A 335 1.12 12.25 16.82
CA LYS A 335 2.10 12.32 15.74
C LYS A 335 1.66 11.41 14.59
N PRO A 336 1.68 11.89 13.34
CA PRO A 336 1.50 11.03 12.18
C PRO A 336 2.34 9.76 12.28
N CYS A 337 1.69 8.62 12.18
CA CYS A 337 2.32 7.32 12.35
C CYS A 337 1.91 6.29 11.31
N GLY A 338 0.92 6.54 10.45
CA GLY A 338 0.54 5.62 9.37
C GLY A 338 -0.56 4.62 9.74
N ASP A 339 -0.63 4.22 11.02
CA ASP A 339 -1.67 3.34 11.58
C ASP A 339 -1.79 1.94 10.92
N GLY A 340 -0.76 1.49 10.20
CA GLY A 340 -0.68 0.12 9.67
C GLY A 340 -1.60 -0.18 8.50
N PHE A 341 -2.11 0.84 7.81
CA PHE A 341 -3.03 0.72 6.67
C PHE A 341 -2.35 0.25 5.38
N LEU A 342 -3.02 -0.62 4.63
CA LEU A 342 -2.66 -1.08 3.29
C LEU A 342 -3.93 -1.25 2.44
N ARG A 343 -3.79 -1.31 1.10
CA ARG A 343 -4.91 -1.68 0.21
C ARG A 343 -4.91 -3.16 -0.12
N LEU A 344 -6.11 -3.73 -0.15
CA LEU A 344 -6.39 -5.04 -0.70
C LEU A 344 -7.25 -4.87 -1.95
N MET A 345 -6.68 -5.24 -3.09
CA MET A 345 -7.36 -5.21 -4.38
C MET A 345 -7.81 -6.62 -4.75
N ASN A 346 -9.08 -6.93 -4.47
CA ASN A 346 -9.69 -8.23 -4.71
C ASN A 346 -10.30 -8.28 -6.11
N PHE A 347 -9.68 -9.05 -7.00
CA PHE A 347 -10.14 -9.30 -8.35
C PHE A 347 -11.18 -10.42 -8.32
N ASP A 348 -12.40 -10.13 -8.80
CA ASP A 348 -13.42 -11.14 -9.12
C ASP A 348 -13.58 -11.17 -10.64
N MET A 349 -12.85 -12.08 -11.28
CA MET A 349 -12.77 -12.16 -12.74
C MET A 349 -14.10 -12.58 -13.37
N LYS A 350 -14.93 -13.32 -12.62
CA LYS A 350 -16.26 -13.75 -13.06
C LYS A 350 -17.26 -12.60 -13.06
N ARG A 351 -17.24 -11.79 -12.00
CA ARG A 351 -18.08 -10.58 -11.90
C ARG A 351 -17.49 -9.41 -12.68
N LYS A 352 -16.24 -9.54 -13.15
CA LYS A 352 -15.50 -8.50 -13.85
C LYS A 352 -15.38 -7.22 -13.02
N ILE A 353 -15.02 -7.37 -11.75
CA ILE A 353 -14.78 -6.23 -10.85
C ILE A 353 -13.47 -6.39 -10.07
N ILE A 354 -12.91 -5.26 -9.62
CA ILE A 354 -11.87 -5.23 -8.60
C ILE A 354 -12.43 -4.47 -7.40
N ASN A 355 -12.60 -5.13 -6.26
CA ASN A 355 -12.95 -4.46 -5.01
C ASN A 355 -11.66 -3.95 -4.35
N VAL A 356 -11.61 -2.65 -4.08
CA VAL A 356 -10.48 -1.99 -3.43
C VAL A 356 -10.89 -1.65 -2.01
N GLN A 357 -10.19 -2.23 -1.05
CA GLN A 357 -10.49 -2.07 0.38
C GLN A 357 -9.26 -1.62 1.16
N THR A 358 -9.45 -0.70 2.09
CA THR A 358 -8.41 -0.20 2.99
C THR A 358 -8.47 -0.92 4.32
N TYR A 359 -7.35 -1.55 4.71
CA TYR A 359 -7.27 -2.40 5.88
C TYR A 359 -6.11 -1.99 6.78
N SER A 360 -6.37 -1.78 8.07
CA SER A 360 -5.32 -1.60 9.08
C SER A 360 -4.94 -2.93 9.72
N THR A 361 -3.68 -3.30 9.59
CA THR A 361 -3.08 -4.42 10.33
C THR A 361 -2.85 -4.12 11.81
N GLU A 362 -2.85 -2.84 12.20
CA GLU A 362 -2.75 -2.43 13.59
C GLU A 362 -4.08 -2.61 14.33
N PHE A 363 -5.17 -2.18 13.69
CA PHE A 363 -6.50 -2.19 14.29
C PHE A 363 -7.33 -3.41 13.93
N ASN A 364 -6.88 -4.20 12.95
CA ASN A 364 -7.62 -5.35 12.41
C ASN A 364 -9.03 -4.92 11.95
N THR A 365 -9.11 -3.81 11.21
CA THR A 365 -10.36 -3.22 10.73
C THR A 365 -10.20 -2.68 9.32
N PHE A 366 -11.31 -2.64 8.60
CA PHE A 366 -11.43 -1.90 7.35
C PHE A 366 -11.84 -0.44 7.63
N GLU A 367 -11.34 0.48 6.81
CA GLU A 367 -11.99 1.78 6.60
C GLU A 367 -13.14 1.57 5.59
N ILE A 368 -14.27 2.26 5.80
CA ILE A 368 -15.53 2.00 5.08
C ILE A 368 -16.12 3.26 4.42
N ASP A 369 -15.31 4.31 4.27
CA ASP A 369 -15.71 5.47 3.50
C ASP A 369 -15.55 5.26 1.98
N ALA A 370 -16.04 6.20 1.18
CA ALA A 370 -16.07 6.09 -0.26
C ALA A 370 -14.69 6.05 -0.92
N ASP A 371 -13.65 6.56 -0.25
CA ASP A 371 -12.28 6.51 -0.75
C ASP A 371 -11.57 5.22 -0.29
N SER A 372 -12.11 4.52 0.72
CA SER A 372 -11.55 3.31 1.33
C SER A 372 -12.16 1.99 0.86
N ASP A 373 -13.44 1.96 0.45
CA ASP A 373 -14.15 0.75 -0.01
C ASP A 373 -14.99 1.04 -1.26
N PHE A 374 -14.50 0.58 -2.42
CA PHE A 374 -15.15 0.79 -3.73
C PHE A 374 -14.82 -0.32 -4.72
N SER A 375 -15.53 -0.35 -5.85
CA SER A 375 -15.33 -1.33 -6.92
C SER A 375 -14.92 -0.65 -8.24
N LEU A 376 -14.03 -1.30 -8.98
CA LEU A 376 -13.64 -0.96 -10.34
C LEU A 376 -14.28 -1.93 -11.33
N ASP A 377 -14.90 -1.42 -12.39
CA ASP A 377 -15.42 -2.27 -13.47
C ASP A 377 -14.30 -2.67 -14.44
N ILE A 378 -14.06 -3.96 -14.60
CA ILE A 378 -13.10 -4.52 -15.56
C ILE A 378 -13.84 -5.34 -16.63
N ASP A 379 -14.96 -4.78 -17.10
CA ASP A 379 -16.00 -5.45 -17.89
C ASP A 379 -15.65 -5.70 -19.36
N TRP A 380 -14.49 -5.23 -19.81
CA TRP A 380 -13.94 -5.45 -21.14
C TRP A 380 -13.71 -6.94 -21.46
N ASP A 381 -13.60 -7.25 -22.75
CA ASP A 381 -13.07 -8.54 -23.20
C ASP A 381 -11.56 -8.55 -22.96
N TRP A 382 -11.12 -9.39 -22.03
CA TRP A 382 -9.71 -9.51 -21.67
C TRP A 382 -8.86 -10.15 -22.77
N ASN A 383 -9.42 -10.97 -23.63
CA ASN A 383 -8.67 -11.52 -24.77
C ASN A 383 -8.54 -10.48 -25.87
N GLU A 384 -9.56 -9.66 -26.12
CA GLU A 384 -9.47 -8.56 -27.09
C GLU A 384 -8.53 -7.45 -26.64
N ARG A 385 -8.69 -6.99 -25.38
CA ARG A 385 -7.87 -5.91 -24.83
C ARG A 385 -6.39 -6.29 -24.80
N PHE A 386 -6.08 -7.51 -24.36
CA PHE A 386 -4.71 -7.95 -24.13
C PHE A 386 -4.17 -8.91 -25.20
N SER A 387 -4.81 -9.05 -26.37
CA SER A 387 -4.17 -9.72 -27.51
C SER A 387 -3.21 -8.80 -28.24
N SER A 388 -2.11 -9.35 -28.71
CA SER A 388 -1.25 -8.72 -29.69
C SER A 388 -2.04 -8.42 -30.96
N ARG A 389 -1.96 -7.17 -31.43
CA ARG A 389 -2.27 -6.84 -32.82
C ARG A 389 -1.10 -7.22 -33.74
#